data_AF-A0A838UI77-F1
#
_entry.id   AF-A0A838UI77-F1
#
_cell.length_a   1.000
_cell.length_b   1.000
_cell.length_c   1.000
_cell.angle_alpha   90.00
_cell.angle_beta   90.00
_cell.angle_gamma   90.00
#
_symmetry.space_group_name_H-M   'P 1'
#
loop_
_entity.id
_entity.type
_entity.pdbx_description
1 polymer ?
#
loop_
_entity_poly.entity_id
_entity_poly.type
_entity_poly.pdbx_seq_one_letter_code
_entity_poly.pdbx_strand_id
1 'polypeptide(L)' 'MTKPDRPTGKTDWPRIRAMSDEDRLAGALADPGAQPLADEMLARTKRANVVKAPA' A
#
# COMPACT_ATOMS: atom_id res chain seq x y z
N MET A 1 7.66 -8.75 -25.19
CA MET A 1 6.85 -8.84 -23.95
C MET A 1 5.83 -7.72 -23.97
N THR A 2 4.59 -8.02 -24.33
CA THR A 2 3.49 -7.05 -24.35
C THR A 2 3.06 -6.77 -22.91
N LYS A 3 3.07 -5.51 -22.46
CA LYS A 3 2.56 -5.13 -21.13
C LYS A 3 1.04 -5.38 -21.13
N PRO A 4 0.46 -5.98 -20.07
CA PRO A 4 -1.00 -6.14 -20.01
C PRO A 4 -1.66 -4.76 -19.99
N ASP A 5 -2.77 -4.61 -20.70
CA ASP A 5 -3.58 -3.40 -20.68
C ASP A 5 -3.99 -3.11 -19.24
N ARG A 6 -3.50 -1.98 -18.70
CA ARG A 6 -3.90 -1.54 -17.37
C ARG A 6 -5.36 -1.09 -17.46
N PRO A 7 -6.22 -1.47 -16.49
CA PRO A 7 -7.60 -1.00 -16.47
C PRO A 7 -7.63 0.52 -16.53
N THR A 8 -8.39 1.07 -17.47
CA THR A 8 -8.52 2.51 -17.73
C THR A 8 -9.44 3.23 -16.73
N GLY A 9 -9.93 2.52 -15.71
CA GLY A 9 -10.85 3.04 -14.69
C GLY A 9 -10.16 3.75 -13.53
N LYS A 10 -10.86 4.71 -12.92
CA LYS A 10 -10.49 5.30 -11.62
C LYS A 10 -10.52 4.20 -10.55
N THR A 11 -9.61 4.28 -9.57
CA THR A 11 -9.63 3.38 -8.40
C THR A 11 -11.01 3.36 -7.75
N ASP A 12 -11.59 2.16 -7.59
CA ASP A 12 -12.89 1.96 -6.92
C ASP A 12 -12.73 2.09 -5.40
N TRP A 13 -12.73 3.35 -4.95
CA TRP A 13 -12.61 3.68 -3.54
C TRP A 13 -13.75 3.15 -2.66
N PRO A 14 -15.03 3.18 -3.09
CA PRO A 14 -16.11 2.55 -2.33
C PRO A 14 -15.85 1.07 -2.02
N ARG A 15 -15.43 0.28 -3.03
CA ARG A 15 -15.10 -1.13 -2.83
C ARG A 15 -13.96 -1.32 -1.83
N ILE A 16 -12.88 -0.54 -1.97
CA ILE A 16 -11.72 -0.64 -1.06
C ILE A 16 -12.11 -0.26 0.38
N ARG A 17 -12.97 0.75 0.57
CA ARG A 17 -13.44 1.17 1.89
C ARG A 17 -14.42 0.19 2.54
N ALA A 18 -15.06 -0.66 1.74
CA ALA A 18 -15.96 -1.70 2.24
C ALA A 18 -15.25 -3.03 2.59
N MET A 19 -14.00 -3.25 2.13
CA MET A 19 -13.23 -4.46 2.47
C MET A 19 -13.01 -4.59 3.99
N SER A 20 -12.84 -5.82 4.47
CA SER A 20 -12.37 -6.01 5.84
C SER A 20 -10.88 -5.66 5.96
N ASP A 21 -10.40 -5.52 7.18
CA ASP A 21 -8.97 -5.22 7.41
C ASP A 21 -8.09 -6.42 7.06
N GLU A 22 -8.59 -7.64 7.24
CA GLU A 22 -7.91 -8.87 6.83
C GLU A 22 -7.74 -8.93 5.31
N ASP A 23 -8.80 -8.63 4.55
CA ASP A 23 -8.76 -8.60 3.09
C ASP A 23 -7.81 -7.52 2.56
N ARG A 24 -7.78 -6.36 3.23
CA ARG A 24 -6.82 -5.29 2.92
C ARG A 24 -5.39 -5.72 3.17
N LEU A 25 -5.14 -6.35 4.32
CA LEU A 25 -3.81 -6.83 4.69
C LEU A 25 -3.33 -7.91 3.72
N ALA A 26 -4.19 -8.87 3.40
CA ALA A 26 -3.88 -9.91 2.42
C ALA A 26 -3.54 -9.33 1.05
N GLY A 27 -4.31 -8.32 0.60
CA GLY A 27 -4.02 -7.59 -0.63
C GLY A 27 -2.68 -6.87 -0.60
N ALA A 28 -2.35 -6.19 0.50
CA ALA A 28 -1.07 -5.50 0.66
C ALA A 28 0.12 -6.46 0.64
N LEU A 29 0.02 -7.61 1.30
CA LEU A 29 1.09 -8.62 1.34
C LEU A 29 1.28 -9.34 0.01
N ALA A 30 0.23 -9.43 -0.81
CA ALA A 30 0.30 -10.06 -2.12
C ALA A 30 0.96 -9.18 -3.20
N ASP A 31 1.13 -7.87 -2.96
CA ASP A 31 1.72 -6.94 -3.93
C ASP A 31 3.26 -7.09 -3.99
N PRO A 32 3.83 -7.61 -5.10
CA PRO A 32 5.28 -7.76 -5.23
C PRO A 32 6.04 -6.42 -5.26
N GLY A 33 5.37 -5.33 -5.64
CA GLY A 33 5.95 -3.99 -5.73
C GLY A 33 5.86 -3.19 -4.43
N ALA A 34 5.09 -3.67 -3.45
CA ALA A 34 4.86 -2.99 -2.18
C ALA A 34 5.12 -3.89 -0.97
N GLN A 35 6.11 -4.79 -1.08
CA GLN A 35 6.50 -5.67 0.01
C GLN A 35 6.91 -4.88 1.27
N PRO A 36 6.61 -5.40 2.47
CA PRO A 36 7.10 -4.81 3.72
C PRO A 36 8.63 -4.74 3.74
N LEU A 37 9.17 -3.66 4.30
CA LEU A 37 10.60 -3.58 4.56
C LEU A 37 10.99 -4.60 5.66
N ALA A 38 12.11 -5.28 5.46
CA ALA A 38 12.72 -6.08 6.52
C ALA A 38 13.14 -5.17 7.70
N ASP A 39 13.09 -5.71 8.92
CA ASP A 39 13.35 -4.95 10.15
C ASP A 39 14.71 -4.24 10.13
N GLU A 40 15.75 -4.91 9.64
CA GLU A 40 17.09 -4.35 9.48
C GLU A 40 17.15 -3.16 8.53
N MET A 41 16.33 -3.20 7.46
CA MET A 41 16.23 -2.09 6.52
C MET A 41 15.44 -0.95 7.14
N LEU A 42 14.32 -1.27 7.80
CA LEU A 42 13.48 -0.30 8.49
C LEU A 42 14.28 0.46 9.57
N ALA A 43 15.09 -0.23 10.37
CA ALA A 43 15.93 0.37 11.41
C ALA A 43 16.94 1.40 10.87
N ARG A 44 17.35 1.25 9.60
CA ARG A 44 18.28 2.17 8.92
C ARG A 44 17.58 3.34 8.23
N THR A 45 16.26 3.28 8.06
CA THR A 45 15.51 4.38 7.46
C THR A 45 15.39 5.57 8.41
N LYS A 46 15.59 6.78 7.88
CA LYS A 46 15.31 8.00 8.63
C LYS A 46 13.80 8.09 8.82
N ARG A 47 13.35 8.21 10.07
CA ARG A 47 11.94 8.52 10.35
C ARG A 47 11.56 9.81 9.65
N ALA A 48 10.45 9.79 8.92
CA ALA A 48 9.89 11.02 8.37
C ALA A 48 9.55 11.97 9.53
N ASN A 49 9.80 13.26 9.35
CA ASN A 49 9.36 14.27 10.31
C ASN A 49 7.84 14.16 10.45
N VAL A 50 7.37 14.04 11.70
CA VAL A 50 5.95 13.99 11.99
C VAL A 50 5.34 15.31 11.54
N VAL A 51 4.55 15.28 10.47
CA VAL A 51 3.69 16.41 10.12
C VAL A 51 2.62 16.47 11.19
N LYS A 52 2.62 17.54 11.98
CA LYS A 52 1.63 17.75 13.04
C LYS A 52 0.24 17.74 12.39
N ALA A 53 -0.60 16.78 12.77
CA ALA A 53 -2.00 16.79 12.36
C ALA A 53 -2.67 18.08 12.87
N PRO A 54 -3.56 18.73 12.10
CA PRO A 54 -4.37 19.83 12.62
C PRO A 54 -5.20 19.34 13.83
N ALA A 55 -5.32 20.23 14.82
CA ALA A 55 -6.04 19.98 16.07
C ALA A 55 -7.55 19.81 15.86
#